data_AF-A0A1M5F8C9-F1
#
_entry.id   AF-A0A1M5F8C9-F1
#
_cell.length_a   1.000
_cell.length_b   1.000
_cell.length_c   1.000
_cell.angle_alpha   90.00
_cell.angle_beta   90.00
_cell.angle_gamma   90.00
#
_symmetry.space_group_name_H-M   'P 1'
#
loop_
_entity.id
_entity.type
_entity.pdbx_description
1 polymer ?
#
loop_
_entity_poly.entity_id
_entity_poly.type
_entity_poly.pdbx_seq_one_letter_code
_entity_poly.pdbx_strand_id
1 'polypeptide(L)'
;MGRLYNWQFAKQQGKAKRLEAEMNALTKGVPVPAKPPLFSHDATLQSHFNIAWQRVSQCEINMHVGKARTPQASDLIENIKEFRECHFPS
;
A
#
# COMPACT_ATOMS: atom_id res chain seq x y z
N MET A 1 17.21 -13.21 11.50
CA MET A 1 16.00 -12.39 11.28
C MET A 1 16.03 -11.21 12.23
N GLY A 2 16.21 -9.99 11.71
CA GLY A 2 16.31 -8.79 12.52
C GLY A 2 14.98 -8.47 13.20
N ARG A 3 15.02 -8.18 14.50
CA ARG A 3 13.87 -7.73 15.28
C ARG A 3 13.42 -6.39 14.68
N LEU A 4 12.34 -6.37 13.91
CA LEU A 4 11.70 -5.10 13.53
C LEU A 4 11.37 -4.37 14.84
N TYR A 5 11.79 -3.12 14.96
CA TYR A 5 11.43 -2.32 16.12
C TYR A 5 9.89 -2.28 16.22
N ASN A 6 9.36 -2.43 17.43
CA ASN A 6 7.92 -2.58 17.66
C ASN A 6 7.07 -1.51 16.94
N TRP A 7 7.57 -0.28 16.81
CA TRP A 7 6.90 0.82 16.10
C TRP A 7 6.88 0.66 14.57
N GLN A 8 7.93 0.10 13.96
CA GLN A 8 7.96 -0.17 12.51
C GLN A 8 6.93 -1.24 12.17
N PHE A 9 6.86 -2.28 13.01
CA PHE A 9 5.86 -3.33 12.89
C PHE A 9 4.44 -2.76 13.03
N ALA A 10 4.19 -1.89 14.02
CA ALA A 10 2.91 -1.21 14.18
C ALA A 10 2.50 -0.38 12.95
N LYS A 11 3.45 0.34 12.33
CA LYS A 11 3.20 1.06 11.08
C LYS A 11 2.85 0.14 9.92
N GLN A 12 3.61 -0.95 9.73
CA GLN A 12 3.35 -1.94 8.68
C GLN A 12 1.97 -2.57 8.84
N GLN A 13 1.61 -2.93 10.08
CA GLN A 13 0.29 -3.48 10.41
C GLN A 13 -0.84 -2.47 10.16
N GLY A 14 -0.66 -1.20 10.51
CA GLY A 14 -1.64 -0.14 10.25
C GLY A 14 -1.96 0.00 8.77
N LYS A 15 -0.92 -0.03 7.92
CA LYS A 15 -1.10 -0.01 6.46
C LYS A 15 -1.79 -1.28 5.95
N ALA A 16 -1.28 -2.45 6.34
CA ALA A 16 -1.81 -3.73 5.87
C ALA A 16 -3.30 -3.87 6.20
N LYS A 17 -3.69 -3.58 7.45
CA LYS A 17 -5.10 -3.66 7.85
C LYS A 17 -6.00 -2.66 7.12
N ARG A 18 -5.51 -1.46 6.79
CA ARG A 18 -6.28 -0.50 6.00
C ARG A 18 -6.54 -1.04 4.61
N LEU A 19 -5.51 -1.54 3.95
CA LEU A 19 -5.61 -2.13 2.60
C LEU A 19 -6.53 -3.35 2.57
N GLU A 20 -6.45 -4.23 3.57
CA GLU A 20 -7.36 -5.36 3.73
C GLU A 20 -8.82 -4.90 3.92
N ALA A 21 -9.05 -3.84 4.69
CA ALA A 21 -10.39 -3.31 4.89
C ALA A 21 -10.97 -2.75 3.58
N GLU A 22 -10.16 -2.09 2.75
CA GLU A 22 -10.56 -1.64 1.41
C GLU A 22 -10.88 -2.82 0.48
N MET A 23 -10.07 -3.88 0.52
CA MET A 23 -10.32 -5.10 -0.24
C MET A 23 -11.60 -5.81 0.21
N ASN A 24 -11.85 -5.86 1.53
CA ASN A 24 -13.10 -6.38 2.09
C ASN A 24 -14.30 -5.48 1.71
N ALA A 25 -14.13 -4.17 1.64
CA ALA A 25 -15.18 -3.27 1.18
C ALA A 25 -15.54 -3.52 -0.28
N LEU A 26 -14.54 -3.78 -1.13
CA LEU A 26 -14.77 -4.12 -2.52
C LEU A 26 -15.45 -5.49 -2.70
N THR A 27 -14.98 -6.51 -1.96
CA THR A 27 -15.42 -7.91 -2.15
C THR A 27 -16.70 -8.26 -1.41
N LYS A 28 -16.87 -7.75 -0.19
CA LYS A 28 -17.98 -8.07 0.72
C LYS A 28 -18.98 -6.91 0.89
N GLY A 29 -18.69 -5.73 0.34
CA GLY A 29 -19.53 -4.54 0.48
C GLY A 29 -19.52 -3.93 1.89
N VAL A 30 -18.57 -4.31 2.76
CA VAL A 30 -18.50 -3.81 4.14
C VAL A 30 -17.80 -2.44 4.16
N PRO A 31 -18.37 -1.39 4.76
CA PRO A 31 -17.74 -0.08 4.77
C PRO A 31 -16.41 -0.10 5.55
N VAL A 32 -15.42 0.61 5.02
CA VAL A 32 -14.12 0.74 5.69
C VAL A 32 -14.26 1.63 6.92
N PRO A 33 -13.77 1.21 8.10
CA PRO A 33 -13.94 1.99 9.31
C PRO A 33 -13.17 3.31 9.21
N ALA A 34 -13.87 4.41 9.54
CA ALA A 34 -13.28 5.75 9.57
C ALA A 34 -12.24 5.88 10.70
N LYS A 35 -12.49 5.24 11.84
CA LYS A 35 -11.56 5.17 12.97
C LYS A 35 -10.70 3.91 12.87
N PRO A 36 -9.37 4.00 13.04
CA PRO A 36 -8.51 2.83 13.06
C PRO A 36 -8.89 1.90 14.24
N PRO A 37 -8.86 0.58 14.04
CA PRO A 37 -9.12 -0.38 15.11
C PRO A 37 -8.00 -0.39 16.15
N LEU A 38 -8.30 -0.90 17.34
CA LEU A 38 -7.30 -1.15 18.36
C LEU A 38 -6.34 -2.26 17.87
N PHE A 39 -5.05 -1.98 17.91
CA PHE A 39 -3.95 -2.86 17.55
C PHE A 39 -3.10 -3.24 18.76
N SER A 40 -2.82 -2.27 19.65
CA SER A 40 -2.03 -2.48 20.87
C SER A 40 -2.57 -1.62 22.01
N HIS A 41 -2.44 -2.11 23.24
CA HIS A 41 -2.71 -1.33 24.44
C HIS A 41 -1.57 -0.35 24.78
N ASP A 42 -0.40 -0.52 24.16
CA ASP A 42 0.68 0.46 24.22
C ASP A 42 0.32 1.68 23.37
N ALA A 43 0.25 2.86 24.01
CA ALA A 43 -0.19 4.10 23.38
C ALA A 43 0.74 4.54 22.23
N THR A 44 2.05 4.29 22.34
CA THR A 44 3.03 4.65 21.30
C THR A 44 2.84 3.79 20.06
N LEU A 45 2.72 2.48 20.24
CA LEU A 45 2.45 1.55 19.14
C LEU A 45 1.10 1.80 18.50
N GLN A 46 0.06 2.07 19.31
CA GLN A 46 -1.26 2.41 18.79
C GLN A 46 -1.23 3.72 18.01
N SER A 47 -0.49 4.73 18.48
CA SER A 47 -0.32 6.00 17.76
C SER A 47 0.33 5.80 16.40
N HIS A 48 1.41 5.01 16.32
CA HIS A 48 2.07 4.68 15.06
C HIS A 48 1.17 3.89 14.09
N PHE A 49 0.37 2.96 14.62
CA PHE A 49 -0.64 2.25 13.85
C PHE A 49 -1.69 3.21 13.27
N ASN A 50 -2.25 4.10 14.10
CA ASN A 50 -3.27 5.07 13.71
C ASN A 50 -2.78 6.00 12.60
N ILE A 51 -1.56 6.53 12.77
CA ILE A 51 -0.93 7.39 11.76
C ILE A 51 -0.75 6.63 10.44
N ALA A 52 -0.31 5.37 10.50
CA ALA A 52 -0.11 4.57 9.30
C ALA A 52 -1.42 4.25 8.59
N TRP A 53 -2.48 3.93 9.33
CA TRP A 53 -3.84 3.69 8.80
C TRP A 53 -4.37 4.89 8.03
N GLN A 54 -4.21 6.11 8.58
CA GLN A 54 -4.72 7.34 7.96
C GLN A 54 -3.87 7.83 6.78
N ARG A 55 -2.59 7.48 6.74
CA ARG A 55 -1.65 7.92 5.69
C ARG A 55 -1.63 7.02 4.45
N VAL A 56 -2.41 5.95 4.42
CA VAL A 56 -2.52 5.11 3.21
C VAL A 56 -3.13 5.95 2.10
N SER A 57 -2.37 6.12 1.02
CA SER A 57 -2.79 6.92 -0.12
C SER A 57 -3.81 6.18 -1.00
N GLN A 58 -4.64 6.92 -1.73
CA GLN A 58 -5.55 6.31 -2.70
C GLN A 58 -4.82 5.52 -3.80
N CYS A 59 -3.60 5.93 -4.14
CA CYS A 59 -2.74 5.20 -5.07
C CYS A 59 -2.39 3.80 -4.52
N GLU A 60 -1.91 3.72 -3.27
CA GLU A 60 -1.63 2.44 -2.60
C GLU A 60 -2.88 1.55 -2.55
N ILE A 61 -4.04 2.12 -2.23
CA ILE A 61 -5.32 1.40 -2.23
C ILE A 61 -5.63 0.87 -3.63
N ASN A 62 -5.60 1.72 -4.65
CA ASN A 62 -5.92 1.36 -6.03
C ASN A 62 -4.99 0.28 -6.58
N MET A 63 -3.70 0.34 -6.27
CA MET A 63 -2.74 -0.72 -6.60
C MET A 63 -3.11 -2.03 -5.90
N HIS A 64 -3.42 -1.96 -4.60
CA HIS A 64 -3.74 -3.15 -3.81
C HIS A 64 -5.04 -3.84 -4.24
N VAL A 65 -6.08 -3.06 -4.57
CA VAL A 65 -7.36 -3.59 -5.04
C VAL A 65 -7.37 -3.92 -6.54
N GLY A 66 -6.24 -3.75 -7.24
CA GLY A 66 -6.11 -4.03 -8.68
C GLY A 66 -6.84 -3.04 -9.61
N LYS A 67 -7.25 -1.88 -9.10
CA LYS A 67 -7.86 -0.80 -9.91
C LYS A 67 -6.83 -0.02 -10.72
N ALA A 68 -5.60 0.08 -10.24
CA ALA A 68 -4.50 0.68 -10.98
C ALA A 68 -3.68 -0.42 -11.69
N ARG A 69 -3.53 -0.30 -13.01
CA ARG A 69 -2.53 -1.07 -13.76
C ARG A 69 -1.16 -0.51 -13.40
N THR A 70 -0.39 -1.24 -12.62
CA THR A 70 1.07 -1.03 -12.62
C THR A 70 1.59 -1.42 -14.00
N PRO A 71 2.41 -0.60 -14.68
CA PRO A 71 3.21 -1.12 -15.78
C PRO A 71 4.02 -2.28 -15.20
N GLN A 72 3.87 -3.48 -15.75
CA GLN A 72 4.68 -4.61 -15.30
C GLN A 72 6.14 -4.30 -15.64
N ALA A 73 7.08 -4.95 -14.96
CA ALA A 73 8.50 -4.74 -15.25
C ALA A 73 8.83 -4.98 -16.74
N SER A 74 8.07 -5.83 -17.43
CA SER A 74 8.13 -6.01 -18.88
C SER A 74 7.76 -4.74 -19.66
N ASP A 75 6.65 -4.08 -19.31
CA ASP A 75 6.21 -2.85 -19.95
C ASP A 75 7.29 -1.77 -19.86
N LEU A 76 7.99 -1.67 -18.73
CA LEU A 76 9.05 -0.66 -18.55
C LEU A 76 10.25 -0.92 -19.48
N ILE A 77 10.67 -2.18 -19.63
CA ILE A 77 11.77 -2.56 -20.52
C ILE A 77 11.39 -2.37 -21.99
N GLU A 78 10.14 -2.66 -22.35
CA GLU A 78 9.59 -2.42 -23.68
C GLU A 78 9.58 -0.92 -24.02
N ASN A 79 9.08 -0.08 -23.12
CA ASN A 79 9.14 1.38 -23.28
C ASN A 79 10.58 1.90 -23.44
N ILE A 80 11.55 1.39 -22.66
CA ILE A 80 12.97 1.80 -22.79
C ILE A 80 13.55 1.43 -24.16
N LYS A 81 13.18 0.25 -24.70
CA LYS A 81 13.59 -0.14 -26.05
C LYS A 81 13.02 0.79 -27.11
N GLU A 82 11.72 1.08 -27.06
CA GLU A 82 11.05 1.99 -28.00
C GLU A 82 11.68 3.39 -27.98
N PHE A 83 11.95 3.94 -26.80
CA PHE A 83 12.63 5.23 -26.67
C PHE A 83 14.03 5.24 -27.30
N ARG A 84 14.78 4.12 -27.20
CA ARG A 84 16.13 4.02 -27.77
C ARG A 84 16.11 3.99 -29.29
N GLU A 85 15.11 3.34 -29.89
CA GLU A 85 14.96 3.25 -31.34
C GLU A 85 14.52 4.58 -31.97
N CYS A 86 13.67 5.36 -31.30
CA CYS A 86 13.26 6.67 -31.80
C CYS A 86 14.35 7.75 -31.72
N HIS A 87 15.21 7.70 -30.70
CA HIS A 87 16.17 8.79 -30.42
C HIS A 87 17.59 8.54 -30.94
N PHE A 88 17.93 7.29 -31.26
CA PHE A 88 19.19 6.90 -31.87
C PHE A 88 18.95 6.09 -33.16
N PRO A 89 18.34 6.69 -34.20
CA PRO A 89 18.36 6.06 -35.52
C PRO A 89 19.82 5.97 -35.98
N SER A 90 20.24 4.77 -36.41
CA SER A 90 21.54 4.57 -37.06
C SER A 90 21.63 5.29 -38.40
#